data_AF-M0ZG00-F1
#
_entry.id   AF-M0ZG00-F1
#
_cell.length_a   1.000
_cell.length_b   1.000
_cell.length_c   1.000
_cell.angle_alpha   90.00
_cell.angle_beta   90.00
_cell.angle_gamma   90.00
#
_symmetry.space_group_name_H-M   'P 1'
#
loop_
_entity.id
_entity.type
_entity.pdbx_description
1 polymer ?
#
loop_
_entity_poly.entity_id
_entity_poly.type
_entity_poly.pdbx_seq_one_letter_code
_entity_poly.pdbx_strand_id
1 'polypeptide(L)'
;MFKIGSVPEVIERYKRHTKDKVQPDVNQSVDIQNNKQETASLMKKIELLESSKRKLLGEGLGSCSLEEVQQIEKQLEQSVTTIRARKMQVFREQMERLKERERALTAENMMLRELKFGGDEERGKSSGEKEREVVICIEGGSDKSDVETELFIGQPHHHDSRIRRPEWS
;
A
#
# COMPACT_ATOMS: atom_id res chain seq x y z
N MET A 1 -48.57 36.18 15.30
CA MET A 1 -48.92 34.76 15.12
C MET A 1 -48.87 34.45 13.62
N PHE A 2 -47.87 33.70 13.14
CA PHE A 2 -47.80 33.33 11.72
C PHE A 2 -48.83 32.21 11.46
N LYS A 3 -49.82 32.49 10.60
CA LYS A 3 -50.82 31.50 10.17
C LYS A 3 -50.16 30.57 9.14
N ILE A 4 -50.04 29.29 9.47
CA ILE A 4 -49.72 28.25 8.49
C ILE A 4 -51.01 28.00 7.71
N GLY A 5 -50.95 28.11 6.38
CA GLY A 5 -52.11 27.90 5.52
C GLY A 5 -52.58 26.46 5.55
N SER A 6 -53.80 26.20 5.08
CA SER A 6 -54.32 24.83 4.90
C SER A 6 -53.40 24.05 3.95
N VAL A 7 -53.36 22.71 4.07
CA VAL A 7 -52.51 21.85 3.23
C VAL A 7 -52.64 22.15 1.72
N PRO A 8 -53.83 22.40 1.15
CA PRO A 8 -53.96 22.82 -0.24
C PRO A 8 -53.31 24.18 -0.53
N GLU A 9 -53.43 25.14 0.39
CA GLU A 9 -52.80 26.46 0.26
C GLU A 9 -51.28 26.38 0.35
N VAL A 10 -50.74 25.49 1.19
CA VAL A 10 -49.30 25.25 1.29
C VAL A 10 -48.80 24.55 0.03
N ILE A 11 -49.51 23.54 -0.47
CA ILE A 11 -49.20 22.87 -1.74
C ILE A 11 -49.27 23.86 -2.90
N GLU A 12 -50.26 24.73 -2.93
CA GLU A 12 -50.43 25.74 -3.98
C GLU A 12 -49.34 26.81 -3.90
N ARG A 13 -48.96 27.25 -2.70
CA ARG A 13 -47.79 28.13 -2.49
C ARG A 13 -46.52 27.48 -2.99
N TYR A 14 -46.30 26.21 -2.66
CA TYR A 14 -45.17 25.43 -3.16
C TYR A 14 -45.22 25.31 -4.68
N LYS A 15 -46.37 24.96 -5.26
CA LYS A 15 -46.56 24.88 -6.71
C LYS A 15 -46.27 26.21 -7.38
N ARG A 16 -46.76 27.35 -6.88
CA ARG A 16 -46.44 28.68 -7.42
C ARG A 16 -44.95 29.01 -7.30
N HIS A 17 -44.34 28.78 -6.14
CA HIS A 17 -42.91 29.01 -5.93
C HIS A 17 -42.03 28.11 -6.79
N THR A 18 -42.45 26.87 -7.05
CA THR A 18 -41.76 25.98 -7.98
C THR A 18 -42.05 26.38 -9.42
N LYS A 19 -43.26 26.81 -9.78
CA LYS A 19 -43.63 27.18 -11.16
C LYS A 19 -42.93 28.46 -11.62
N ASP A 20 -42.75 29.44 -10.73
CA ASP A 20 -41.91 30.63 -10.96
C ASP A 20 -40.41 30.29 -11.03
N LYS A 21 -39.97 29.19 -10.40
CA LYS A 21 -38.61 28.62 -10.53
C LYS A 21 -38.48 27.56 -11.65
N VAL A 22 -39.58 27.21 -12.33
CA VAL A 22 -39.64 26.22 -13.41
C VAL A 22 -39.58 26.89 -14.78
N GLN A 23 -39.49 28.22 -14.84
CA GLN A 23 -38.58 28.77 -15.84
C GLN A 23 -37.18 28.45 -15.32
N PRO A 24 -36.44 27.50 -15.93
CA PRO A 24 -35.03 27.40 -15.61
C PRO A 24 -34.47 28.79 -15.88
N ASP A 25 -34.01 29.48 -14.83
CA ASP A 25 -33.03 30.53 -15.04
C ASP A 25 -31.98 29.89 -15.93
N VAL A 26 -31.71 30.49 -17.09
CA VAL A 26 -30.82 29.92 -18.11
C VAL A 26 -29.48 29.58 -17.47
N ASN A 27 -29.08 30.34 -16.44
CA ASN A 27 -27.89 30.08 -15.65
C ASN A 27 -27.99 28.76 -14.85
N GLN A 28 -29.13 28.46 -14.22
CA GLN A 28 -29.34 27.20 -13.46
C GLN A 28 -29.39 25.98 -14.36
N SER A 29 -30.01 26.05 -15.55
CA SER A 29 -30.01 24.92 -16.49
C SER A 29 -28.64 24.68 -17.09
N VAL A 30 -27.89 25.75 -17.40
CA VAL A 30 -26.50 25.68 -17.84
C VAL A 30 -25.61 25.08 -16.75
N ASP A 31 -25.76 25.49 -15.49
CA ASP A 31 -24.99 24.93 -14.37
C ASP A 31 -25.25 23.44 -14.16
N ILE A 32 -26.52 23.01 -14.23
CA ILE A 32 -26.88 21.59 -14.14
C ILE A 32 -26.28 20.80 -15.32
N GLN A 33 -26.28 21.36 -16.52
CA GLN A 33 -25.69 20.73 -17.70
C GLN A 33 -24.15 20.65 -17.60
N ASN A 34 -23.50 21.72 -17.13
CA ASN A 34 -22.06 21.77 -16.89
C ASN A 34 -21.66 20.72 -15.84
N ASN A 35 -22.37 20.66 -14.71
CA ASN A 35 -22.08 19.69 -13.66
C ASN A 35 -22.27 18.23 -14.14
N LYS A 36 -23.28 17.97 -14.99
CA LYS A 36 -23.45 16.67 -15.65
C LYS A 36 -22.27 16.34 -16.57
N GLN A 37 -21.82 17.30 -17.38
CA GLN A 37 -20.67 17.14 -18.26
C GLN A 37 -19.38 16.90 -17.48
N GLU A 38 -19.15 17.64 -16.40
CA GLU A 38 -18.02 17.45 -15.49
C GLU A 38 -18.05 16.06 -14.86
N THR A 39 -19.21 15.63 -14.36
CA THR A 39 -19.39 14.29 -13.79
C THR A 39 -19.08 13.20 -14.82
N ALA A 40 -19.57 13.32 -16.05
CA ALA A 40 -19.28 12.37 -17.13
C ALA A 40 -17.79 12.36 -17.50
N SER A 41 -17.15 13.52 -17.52
CA SER A 41 -15.71 13.66 -17.76
C SER A 41 -14.88 12.96 -16.67
N LEU A 42 -15.24 13.16 -15.40
CA LEU A 42 -14.59 12.50 -14.26
C LEU A 42 -14.78 10.98 -14.31
N MET A 43 -15.98 10.50 -14.63
CA MET A 43 -16.26 9.07 -14.77
C MET A 43 -15.38 8.45 -15.86
N LYS A 44 -15.28 9.08 -17.04
CA LYS A 44 -14.38 8.63 -18.11
C LYS A 44 -12.91 8.62 -17.68
N LYS A 45 -12.47 9.60 -16.89
CA LYS A 45 -11.10 9.64 -16.36
C LYS A 45 -10.83 8.48 -15.40
N ILE A 46 -11.80 8.15 -14.54
CA ILE A 46 -11.71 7.00 -13.63
C ILE A 46 -11.58 5.71 -14.43
N GLU A 47 -12.44 5.49 -15.41
CA GLU A 47 -12.40 4.29 -16.26
C GLU A 47 -11.05 4.12 -16.97
N LEU A 48 -10.49 5.21 -17.49
CA LEU A 48 -9.16 5.20 -18.11
C LEU A 48 -8.06 4.84 -17.12
N LEU A 49 -8.09 5.40 -15.91
CA LEU A 49 -7.12 5.10 -14.86
C LEU A 49 -7.23 3.65 -14.38
N GLU A 50 -8.44 3.14 -14.18
CA GLU A 50 -8.68 1.76 -13.78
C GLU A 50 -8.27 0.76 -14.87
N SER A 51 -8.55 1.09 -16.14
CA SER A 51 -8.08 0.31 -17.28
C SER A 51 -6.54 0.26 -17.33
N SER A 52 -5.88 1.41 -17.17
CA SER A 52 -4.42 1.50 -17.10
C SER A 52 -3.85 0.68 -15.94
N LYS A 53 -4.46 0.78 -14.75
CA LYS A 53 -4.08 -0.02 -13.57
C LYS A 53 -4.16 -1.52 -13.86
N ARG A 54 -5.27 -1.98 -14.44
CA ARG A 54 -5.45 -3.40 -14.80
C ARG A 54 -4.38 -3.87 -15.79
N LYS A 55 -4.10 -3.09 -16.82
CA LYS A 55 -3.02 -3.38 -17.78
C LYS A 55 -1.65 -3.49 -17.10
N LEU A 56 -1.32 -2.58 -16.18
CA LEU A 56 -0.08 -2.65 -15.38
C LEU A 56 -0.02 -3.88 -14.46
N LEU A 57 -1.18 -4.43 -14.06
CA LEU A 57 -1.30 -5.68 -13.29
C LEU A 57 -1.29 -6.93 -14.18
N GLY A 58 -1.16 -6.77 -15.51
CA GLY A 58 -1.16 -7.88 -16.47
C GLY A 58 -2.55 -8.35 -16.89
N GLU A 59 -3.60 -7.65 -16.52
CA GLU A 59 -4.99 -8.00 -16.86
C GLU A 59 -5.42 -7.38 -18.19
N GLY A 60 -6.20 -8.12 -18.98
CA GLY A 60 -6.82 -7.57 -20.21
C GLY A 60 -5.83 -7.21 -21.32
N LEU A 61 -4.61 -7.76 -21.30
CA LEU A 61 -3.57 -7.46 -22.29
C LEU A 61 -3.88 -7.95 -23.71
N GLY A 62 -4.81 -8.91 -23.88
CA GLY A 62 -5.18 -9.45 -25.18
C GLY A 62 -5.78 -8.43 -26.16
N SER A 63 -6.26 -7.28 -25.67
CA SER A 63 -6.73 -6.16 -26.50
C SER A 63 -5.68 -5.06 -26.72
N CYS A 64 -4.48 -5.22 -26.15
CA CYS A 64 -3.38 -4.25 -26.32
C CYS A 64 -2.61 -4.54 -27.61
N SER A 65 -2.14 -3.46 -28.24
CA SER A 65 -1.16 -3.55 -29.32
C SER A 65 0.22 -3.96 -28.79
N LEU A 66 1.09 -4.43 -29.68
CA LEU A 66 2.47 -4.79 -29.32
C LEU A 66 3.23 -3.60 -28.70
N GLU A 67 3.04 -2.40 -29.25
CA GLU A 67 3.68 -1.17 -28.76
C GLU A 67 3.20 -0.81 -27.34
N GLU A 68 1.91 -0.93 -27.06
CA GLU A 68 1.37 -0.73 -25.71
C GLU A 68 1.95 -1.72 -24.71
N VAL A 69 2.07 -3.00 -25.08
CA VAL A 69 2.66 -4.03 -24.21
C VAL A 69 4.13 -3.74 -23.91
N GLN A 70 4.92 -3.36 -24.92
CA GLN A 70 6.32 -2.98 -24.75
C GLN A 70 6.47 -1.75 -23.84
N GLN A 71 5.57 -0.77 -23.97
CA GLN A 71 5.58 0.41 -23.10
C GLN A 71 5.25 0.06 -21.65
N ILE A 72 4.29 -0.85 -21.42
CA ILE A 72 3.96 -1.37 -20.08
C ILE A 72 5.16 -2.09 -19.46
N GLU A 73 5.80 -2.98 -20.22
CA GLU A 73 6.98 -3.72 -19.79
C GLU A 73 8.11 -2.77 -19.37
N LYS A 74 8.45 -1.80 -20.23
CA LYS A 74 9.47 -0.80 -19.95
C LYS A 74 9.14 0.01 -18.68
N GLN A 75 7.89 0.42 -18.51
CA GLN A 75 7.46 1.16 -17.32
C GLN A 75 7.61 0.31 -16.05
N LEU A 76 7.24 -0.97 -16.11
CA LEU A 76 7.38 -1.89 -14.98
C LEU A 76 8.85 -2.12 -14.64
N GLU A 77 9.70 -2.38 -15.63
CA GLU A 77 11.14 -2.60 -15.43
C GLU A 77 11.82 -1.38 -14.77
N GLN A 78 11.54 -0.18 -15.25
CA GLN A 78 12.04 1.07 -14.68
C GLN A 78 11.55 1.26 -13.24
N SER A 79 10.27 0.99 -12.97
CA SER A 79 9.69 1.13 -11.63
C SER A 79 10.32 0.17 -10.63
N VAL A 80 10.51 -1.10 -11.01
CA VAL A 80 11.14 -2.13 -10.17
C VAL A 80 12.59 -1.76 -9.86
N THR A 81 13.32 -1.30 -10.88
CA THR A 81 14.70 -0.85 -10.71
C THR A 81 14.78 0.32 -9.72
N THR A 82 13.91 1.31 -9.87
CA THR A 82 13.84 2.49 -8.98
C THR A 82 13.49 2.09 -7.55
N ILE A 83 12.50 1.22 -7.36
CA ILE A 83 12.08 0.73 -6.05
C ILE A 83 13.23 -0.02 -5.37
N ARG A 84 13.91 -0.91 -6.09
CA ARG A 84 15.04 -1.69 -5.57
C ARG A 84 16.20 -0.76 -5.16
N ALA A 85 16.54 0.21 -6.00
CA ALA A 85 17.59 1.17 -5.71
C ALA A 85 17.28 1.96 -4.43
N ARG A 86 16.05 2.46 -4.28
CA ARG A 86 15.65 3.20 -3.08
C ARG A 86 15.62 2.33 -1.82
N LYS A 87 15.11 1.09 -1.92
CA LYS A 87 15.15 0.14 -0.78
C LYS A 87 16.59 -0.12 -0.34
N MET A 88 17.49 -0.37 -1.29
CA MET A 88 18.90 -0.61 -1.00
C MET A 88 19.58 0.60 -0.38
N GLN A 89 19.26 1.81 -0.84
CA GLN A 89 19.73 3.05 -0.21
C GLN A 89 19.30 3.13 1.26
N VAL A 90 17.99 2.96 1.53
CA VAL A 90 17.45 3.02 2.90
C VAL A 90 18.11 1.97 3.80
N PHE A 91 18.31 0.75 3.31
CA PHE A 91 18.98 -0.30 4.11
C PHE A 91 20.44 0.02 4.39
N ARG A 92 21.17 0.60 3.44
CA ARG A 92 22.55 1.06 3.67
C ARG A 92 22.62 2.12 4.76
N GLU A 93 21.76 3.13 4.69
CA GLU A 93 21.67 4.18 5.71
C GLU A 93 21.36 3.60 7.10
N GLN A 94 20.44 2.62 7.18
CA GLN A 94 20.14 1.94 8.44
C GLN A 94 21.31 1.12 8.97
N MET A 95 22.01 0.39 8.10
CA MET A 95 23.20 -0.38 8.47
C MET A 95 24.31 0.52 9.00
N GLU A 96 24.58 1.64 8.33
CA GLU A 96 25.59 2.61 8.77
C GLU A 96 25.26 3.18 10.15
N ARG A 97 24.00 3.58 10.37
CA ARG A 97 23.53 4.06 11.67
C ARG A 97 23.70 3.02 12.77
N LEU A 98 23.40 1.75 12.49
CA LEU A 98 23.57 0.67 13.45
C LEU A 98 25.05 0.41 13.76
N LYS A 99 25.93 0.41 12.74
CA LYS A 99 27.38 0.28 12.92
C LYS A 99 27.97 1.42 13.75
N GLU A 100 27.48 2.64 13.56
CA GLU A 100 27.89 3.78 14.39
C GLU A 100 27.49 3.57 15.86
N ARG A 101 26.25 3.14 16.09
CA ARG A 101 25.76 2.85 17.43
C ARG A 101 26.52 1.71 18.10
N GLU A 102 26.84 0.65 17.36
CA GLU A 102 27.67 -0.46 17.82
C GLU A 102 29.06 0.03 18.26
N ARG A 103 29.70 0.86 17.43
CA ARG A 103 31.01 1.46 17.75
C ARG A 103 30.95 2.32 19.02
N ALA A 104 29.95 3.19 19.14
CA ALA A 104 29.76 4.04 20.31
C ALA A 104 29.55 3.22 21.60
N LEU A 105 28.66 2.21 21.57
CA LEU A 105 28.41 1.34 22.72
C LEU A 105 29.62 0.49 23.08
N THR A 106 30.40 0.05 22.09
CA THR A 106 31.63 -0.71 22.34
C THR A 106 32.68 0.15 23.04
N ALA A 107 32.84 1.41 22.60
CA ALA A 107 33.73 2.37 23.25
C ALA A 107 33.29 2.70 24.69
N GLU A 108 31.99 2.92 24.91
CA GLU A 108 31.45 3.16 26.26
C GLU A 108 31.65 1.94 27.17
N ASN A 109 31.36 0.73 26.68
CA ASN A 109 31.58 -0.50 27.43
C ASN A 109 33.05 -0.73 27.78
N MET A 110 33.99 -0.37 26.89
CA MET A 110 35.42 -0.44 27.15
C MET A 110 35.81 0.52 28.29
N MET A 111 35.39 1.79 28.21
CA MET A 111 35.64 2.78 29.27
C MET A 111 35.06 2.34 30.61
N LEU A 112 33.83 1.81 30.64
CA LEU A 112 33.21 1.32 31.87
C LEU A 112 33.96 0.12 32.45
N ARG A 113 34.51 -0.77 31.62
CA ARG A 113 35.33 -1.89 32.07
C ARG A 113 36.64 -1.41 32.69
N GLU A 114 37.31 -0.45 32.05
CA GLU A 114 38.53 0.15 32.59
C GLU A 114 38.27 0.85 33.93
N LEU A 115 37.17 1.60 34.06
CA LEU A 115 36.81 2.28 35.31
C LEU A 115 36.39 1.30 36.42
N LYS A 116 35.69 0.21 36.09
CA LYS A 116 35.19 -0.76 37.08
C LYS A 116 36.20 -1.84 37.48
N PHE A 117 37.11 -2.18 36.58
CA PHE A 117 38.08 -3.27 36.74
C PHE A 117 39.54 -2.79 36.66
N GLY A 118 39.79 -1.47 36.69
CA GLY A 118 41.13 -0.86 36.77
C GLY A 118 41.89 -1.14 38.08
N GLY A 119 41.63 -2.27 38.72
CA GLY A 119 42.27 -2.73 39.95
C GLY A 119 42.66 -4.21 39.98
N ASP A 120 42.23 -5.08 39.07
CA ASP A 120 42.69 -6.48 39.05
C ASP A 120 42.67 -7.08 37.64
N GLU A 121 43.83 -7.57 37.21
CA GLU A 121 44.09 -8.14 35.89
C GLU A 121 43.72 -9.64 35.84
N GLU A 122 43.27 -10.05 34.65
CA GLU A 122 43.13 -11.42 34.11
C GLU A 122 42.02 -12.35 34.62
N ARG A 123 41.12 -12.76 33.69
CA ARG A 123 41.15 -14.11 33.09
C ARG A 123 39.91 -14.35 32.21
N GLY A 124 40.14 -14.53 30.92
CA GLY A 124 39.09 -14.92 29.98
C GLY A 124 39.44 -14.83 28.50
N LYS A 125 40.66 -15.24 28.11
CA LYS A 125 40.92 -15.61 26.71
C LYS A 125 40.08 -16.86 26.40
N SER A 126 38.94 -16.70 25.75
CA SER A 126 38.45 -17.74 24.83
C SER A 126 38.83 -17.32 23.42
N SER A 127 40.02 -17.78 23.06
CA SER A 127 40.50 -18.02 21.70
C SER A 127 39.39 -18.54 20.78
N GLY A 128 39.23 -17.86 19.66
CA GLY A 128 38.32 -18.24 18.58
C GLY A 128 38.52 -17.36 17.35
N GLU A 129 39.78 -17.03 17.01
CA GLU A 129 40.10 -16.60 15.65
C GLU A 129 39.87 -17.79 14.72
N LYS A 130 38.72 -17.79 14.05
CA LYS A 130 38.60 -18.37 12.72
C LYS A 130 38.24 -17.23 11.80
N GLU A 131 39.20 -16.83 10.99
CA GLU A 131 38.94 -16.17 9.71
C GLU A 131 37.79 -16.94 9.04
N ARG A 132 36.61 -16.32 8.95
CA ARG A 132 35.55 -16.87 8.13
C ARG A 132 35.86 -16.48 6.70
N GLU A 133 36.70 -17.30 6.06
CA GLU A 133 36.65 -17.48 4.62
C GLU A 133 35.20 -17.81 4.25
N VAL A 134 34.62 -17.02 3.35
CA VAL A 134 33.29 -17.28 2.79
C VAL A 134 33.44 -18.47 1.85
N VAL A 135 33.35 -19.68 2.41
CA VAL A 135 33.23 -20.91 1.62
C VAL A 135 31.76 -21.13 1.32
N ILE A 136 31.39 -20.92 0.06
CA ILE A 136 30.10 -21.35 -0.47
C ILE A 136 30.20 -22.87 -0.64
N CYS A 137 29.67 -23.63 0.33
CA CYS A 137 29.47 -25.06 0.18
C CYS A 137 28.03 -25.29 -0.31
N ILE A 138 27.90 -25.55 -1.61
CA ILE A 138 26.72 -26.21 -2.16
C ILE A 138 26.89 -27.70 -1.82
N GLU A 139 25.97 -28.25 -1.02
CA GLU A 139 25.32 -29.57 -1.19
C GLU A 139 24.86 -30.18 0.15
N GLY A 140 23.56 -30.51 0.17
CA GLY A 140 22.96 -31.72 0.74
C GLY A 140 23.36 -32.14 2.15
N GLY A 141 22.59 -31.72 3.16
CA GLY A 141 22.65 -32.28 4.50
C GLY A 141 21.40 -31.95 5.31
N SER A 142 20.46 -32.88 5.32
CA SER A 142 19.16 -32.81 5.99
C SER A 142 19.30 -32.88 7.51
N ASP A 143 18.95 -31.80 8.21
CA ASP A 143 18.42 -31.87 9.57
C ASP A 143 17.19 -30.94 9.65
N LYS A 144 16.01 -31.55 9.42
CA LYS A 144 14.72 -30.88 9.50
C LYS A 144 14.19 -31.00 10.92
N SER A 145 14.24 -29.91 11.68
CA SER A 145 13.33 -29.74 12.81
C SER A 145 12.05 -29.10 12.28
N ASP A 146 10.96 -29.86 12.24
CA ASP A 146 9.65 -29.35 11.82
C ASP A 146 9.08 -28.44 12.93
N VAL A 147 8.98 -27.15 12.62
CA VAL A 147 8.13 -26.20 13.35
C VAL A 147 6.86 -26.02 12.55
N GLU A 148 5.74 -26.45 13.12
CA GLU A 148 4.42 -26.28 12.55
C GLU A 148 4.07 -24.79 12.54
N THR A 149 4.25 -24.15 11.39
CA THR A 149 3.73 -22.81 11.13
C THR A 149 2.43 -22.95 10.37
N GLU A 150 1.34 -22.34 10.86
CA GLU A 150 0.06 -22.20 10.15
C GLU A 150 0.15 -21.26 8.93
N LEU A 151 1.27 -21.28 8.21
CA LEU A 151 1.55 -20.43 7.07
C LEU A 151 1.43 -21.24 5.78
N PHE A 152 0.26 -21.16 5.14
CA PHE A 152 0.04 -21.75 3.83
C PHE A 152 0.64 -20.84 2.74
N ILE A 153 1.80 -21.21 2.20
CA ILE A 153 2.41 -20.54 1.04
C ILE A 153 1.96 -21.28 -0.24
N GLY A 154 0.73 -21.02 -0.65
CA GLY A 154 0.15 -21.53 -1.90
C GLY A 154 -0.80 -20.49 -2.53
N GLN A 155 -1.13 -20.67 -3.80
CA GLN A 155 -2.10 -19.78 -4.50
C GLN A 155 -3.41 -19.69 -3.69
N PRO A 156 -3.96 -18.49 -3.48
CA PRO A 156 -5.11 -18.31 -2.63
C PRO A 156 -6.33 -18.98 -3.28
N HIS A 157 -6.72 -20.14 -2.76
CA HIS A 157 -8.05 -20.67 -2.99
C HIS A 157 -9.04 -19.77 -2.24
N HIS A 158 -9.95 -19.14 -2.96
CA HIS A 158 -11.09 -18.47 -2.37
C HIS A 158 -11.80 -19.45 -1.44
N HIS A 159 -11.73 -19.18 -0.14
CA HIS A 159 -12.57 -19.87 0.83
C HIS A 159 -14.00 -19.38 0.58
N ASP A 160 -14.78 -20.13 -0.19
CA ASP A 160 -16.23 -19.96 -0.26
C ASP A 160 -16.81 -20.41 1.07
N SER A 161 -16.76 -19.52 2.06
CA SER A 161 -17.59 -19.62 3.26
C SER A 161 -19.02 -19.27 2.84
N ARG A 162 -19.72 -20.28 2.33
CA ARG A 162 -21.18 -20.31 2.24
C ARG A 162 -21.77 -19.99 3.61
N ILE A 163 -22.06 -18.72 3.85
CA ILE A 163 -22.91 -18.26 4.93
C ILE A 163 -24.31 -18.79 4.63
N ARG A 164 -24.72 -19.86 5.34
CA ARG A 164 -26.14 -20.21 5.45
C ARG A 164 -26.85 -19.01 6.12
N ARG A 165 -27.77 -18.37 5.41
CA ARG A 165 -28.75 -17.46 6.02
C ARG A 165 -29.70 -18.27 6.92
N PRO A 166 -30.13 -17.75 8.08
CA PRO A 166 -31.25 -18.32 8.80
C PRO A 166 -32.55 -18.02 8.05
N GLU A 167 -33.35 -19.05 7.81
CA GLU A 167 -34.76 -18.90 7.44
C GLU A 167 -35.55 -18.51 8.69
N TRP A 168 -36.31 -17.43 8.62
CA TRP A 168 -37.27 -17.05 9.64
C TRP A 168 -38.63 -17.64 9.25
N SER A 169 -39.23 -18.43 10.13
CA SER A 169 -40.67 -18.74 10.16
C SER A 169 -41.29 -18.08 11.39
#